data_AF-E1F0F9-F1
#
_entry.id   AF-E1F0F9-F1
#
_cell.length_a   1.000
_cell.length_b   1.000
_cell.length_c   1.000
_cell.angle_alpha   90.00
_cell.angle_beta   90.00
_cell.angle_gamma   90.00
#
_symmetry.space_group_name_H-M   'P 1'
#
loop_
_entity.id
_entity.type
_entity.pdbx_description
1 polymer ?
#
loop_
_entity_poly.entity_id
_entity_poly.type
_entity_poly.pdbx_seq_one_letter_code
_entity_poly.pdbx_strand_id
1 'polypeptide(L)'
;MTAACPDGQVSVGTQCVFCNNPTTGIVYCARCYYDTNDSHIKCTECEQGYRFLNTVQSGICVRSSIFNLSGTEFTFLALFGVALTFALIILSVWFASWIRQRRAIRATRERANRMANKTLYIT
;
A
#
# COMPACT_ATOMS: atom_id res chain seq x y z
N MET A 1 -1.32 49.56 18.60
CA MET A 1 -2.20 48.39 18.70
C MET A 1 -1.94 47.51 17.50
N THR A 2 -1.21 46.40 17.68
CA THR A 2 -1.08 45.37 16.65
C THR A 2 -2.46 44.74 16.48
N ALA A 3 -3.13 45.05 15.36
CA ALA A 3 -4.35 44.37 15.01
C ALA A 3 -4.01 42.88 14.87
N ALA A 4 -4.52 42.06 15.80
CA ALA A 4 -4.43 40.62 15.64
C ALA A 4 -5.17 40.27 14.35
N CYS A 5 -4.48 39.61 13.42
CA CYS A 5 -5.11 39.15 12.19
C CYS A 5 -6.24 38.16 12.54
N PRO A 6 -7.32 38.14 11.76
CA PRO A 6 -8.41 37.20 11.99
C PRO A 6 -7.91 35.75 11.82
N ASP A 7 -8.63 34.80 12.44
CA ASP A 7 -8.30 33.38 12.37
C ASP A 7 -8.11 32.91 10.92
N GLY A 8 -7.07 32.11 10.68
CA GLY A 8 -6.67 31.68 9.33
C GLY A 8 -5.81 32.68 8.56
N GLN A 9 -5.42 33.79 9.18
CA GLN A 9 -4.45 34.75 8.66
C GLN A 9 -3.27 34.96 9.61
N VAL A 10 -2.11 35.29 9.05
CA VAL A 10 -0.89 35.61 9.80
C VAL A 10 -0.40 37.01 9.46
N SER A 11 0.15 37.68 10.46
CA SER A 11 0.75 39.00 10.27
C SER A 11 2.12 38.85 9.61
N VAL A 12 2.28 39.46 8.44
CA VAL A 12 3.55 39.60 7.71
C VAL A 12 3.82 41.09 7.55
N GLY A 13 4.74 41.63 8.36
CA GLY A 13 4.96 43.07 8.45
C GLY A 13 3.71 43.80 8.95
N THR A 14 3.13 44.67 8.12
CA THR A 14 1.91 45.44 8.44
C THR A 14 0.64 44.86 7.81
N GLN A 15 0.74 43.73 7.12
CA GLN A 15 -0.38 43.11 6.38
C GLN A 15 -0.77 41.78 7.02
N CYS A 16 -2.05 41.44 6.92
CA CYS A 16 -2.55 40.11 7.23
C CYS A 16 -2.65 39.31 5.94
N VAL A 17 -1.97 38.16 5.90
CA VAL A 17 -1.94 37.27 4.74
C VAL A 17 -2.63 35.97 5.11
N PHE A 18 -3.44 35.43 4.21
CA PHE A 18 -4.10 34.14 4.43
C PHE A 18 -3.07 33.01 4.51
N CYS A 19 -3.28 32.11 5.47
CA CYS A 19 -2.48 30.90 5.63
C CYS A 19 -2.60 29.98 4.41
N ASN A 20 -3.80 29.90 3.84
CA ASN A 20 -4.06 29.17 2.62
C ASN A 20 -3.62 30.01 1.42
N ASN A 21 -2.46 29.67 0.87
CA ASN A 21 -1.96 30.26 -0.35
C ASN A 21 -1.51 29.18 -1.34
N PRO A 22 -2.31 28.90 -2.39
CA PRO A 22 -1.97 27.90 -3.39
C PRO A 22 -0.73 28.29 -4.21
N THR A 23 -0.38 29.58 -4.29
CA THR A 23 0.82 30.03 -5.02
C THR A 23 2.13 29.65 -4.33
N THR A 24 2.10 29.48 -2.99
CA THR A 24 3.25 28.99 -2.20
C THR A 24 3.14 27.50 -1.87
N GLY A 25 2.13 26.80 -2.43
CA GLY A 25 1.89 25.38 -2.16
C GLY A 25 1.28 25.06 -0.79
N ILE A 26 0.75 26.06 -0.07
CA ILE A 26 0.13 25.87 1.25
C ILE A 26 -1.39 25.85 1.06
N VAL A 27 -2.02 24.71 1.28
CA VAL A 27 -3.48 24.53 1.12
C VAL A 27 -4.01 23.71 2.29
N TYR A 28 -5.26 23.97 2.71
CA TYR A 28 -5.96 23.27 3.81
C TYR A 28 -5.30 23.45 5.19
N CYS A 29 -4.73 24.62 5.41
CA CYS A 29 -4.08 25.05 6.64
C CYS A 29 -5.07 25.83 7.52
N ALA A 30 -5.35 25.31 8.71
CA ALA A 30 -6.21 25.94 9.70
C ALA A 30 -5.46 27.03 10.50
N ARG A 31 -4.18 26.80 10.82
CA ARG A 31 -3.32 27.77 11.49
C ARG A 31 -1.92 27.77 10.92
N CYS A 32 -1.35 28.95 10.77
CA CYS A 32 0.00 29.15 10.30
C CYS A 32 0.73 30.22 11.12
N TYR A 33 2.05 30.23 11.03
CA TYR A 33 2.91 31.28 11.55
C TYR A 33 3.88 31.75 10.47
N TYR A 34 4.39 32.97 10.61
CA TYR A 34 5.41 33.50 9.75
C TYR A 34 6.77 33.25 10.39
N ASP A 35 7.61 32.45 9.74
CA ASP A 35 8.97 32.19 10.19
C ASP A 35 9.90 33.28 9.67
N THR A 36 10.42 34.11 10.58
CA THR A 36 11.31 35.22 10.24
C THR A 36 12.69 34.75 9.77
N ASN A 37 13.08 33.51 10.06
CA ASN A 37 14.38 32.98 9.64
C ASN A 37 14.39 32.62 8.15
N ASP A 38 13.32 31.97 7.69
CA ASP A 38 13.18 31.56 6.29
C ASP A 38 12.32 32.54 5.46
N SER A 39 11.77 33.58 6.08
CA SER A 39 10.84 34.54 5.46
C SER A 39 9.62 33.87 4.78
N HIS A 40 9.19 32.71 5.29
CA HIS A 40 8.12 31.90 4.75
C HIS A 40 7.01 31.65 5.77
N ILE A 41 5.78 31.55 5.27
CA ILE A 41 4.62 31.13 6.07
C ILE A 41 4.72 29.60 6.24
N LYS A 42 4.63 29.13 7.48
CA LYS A 42 4.64 27.71 7.83
C LYS A 42 3.31 27.33 8.47
N CYS A 43 2.73 26.22 8.02
CA CYS A 43 1.49 25.69 8.58
C CYS A 43 1.78 24.92 9.88
N THR A 44 1.06 25.22 10.97
CA THR A 44 1.15 24.51 12.25
C THR A 44 0.00 23.54 12.46
N GLU A 45 -1.17 23.83 11.90
CA GLU A 45 -2.37 23.03 12.08
C GLU A 45 -3.15 22.92 10.77
N CYS A 46 -3.53 21.71 10.39
CA CYS A 46 -4.32 21.44 9.19
C CYS A 46 -5.83 21.47 9.49
N GLU A 47 -6.65 21.73 8.47
CA GLU A 47 -8.11 21.64 8.57
C GLU A 47 -8.58 20.23 8.96
N GLN A 48 -9.76 20.12 9.56
CA GLN A 48 -10.32 18.84 9.99
C GLN A 48 -10.37 17.85 8.81
N GLY A 49 -9.79 16.66 9.03
CA GLY A 49 -9.69 15.63 8.00
C GLY A 49 -8.46 15.75 7.09
N TYR A 50 -7.51 16.65 7.37
CA TYR A 50 -6.21 16.75 6.72
C TYR A 50 -5.07 16.48 7.72
N ARG A 51 -3.97 15.90 7.25
CA ARG A 51 -2.76 15.63 8.05
C ARG A 51 -1.57 16.34 7.43
N PHE A 52 -0.67 16.80 8.30
CA PHE A 52 0.56 17.46 7.91
C PHE A 52 1.55 16.44 7.33
N LEU A 53 1.95 16.64 6.07
CA LEU A 53 3.08 15.93 5.47
C LEU A 53 4.27 16.88 5.50
N ASN A 54 5.27 16.54 6.32
CA ASN A 54 6.48 17.33 6.41
C ASN A 54 7.35 17.05 5.18
N THR A 55 7.11 17.76 4.07
CA THR A 55 7.98 17.75 2.90
C THR A 55 8.97 18.90 2.98
N VAL A 56 10.20 18.66 2.50
CA VAL A 56 11.41 19.52 2.64
C VAL A 56 11.22 20.97 2.18
N GLN A 57 10.15 21.30 1.44
CA GLN A 57 9.95 22.63 0.86
C GLN A 57 8.55 23.24 1.05
N SER A 58 7.61 22.56 1.70
CA SER A 58 6.29 23.14 2.00
C SER A 58 5.53 22.24 2.97
N GLY A 59 4.88 22.87 3.96
CA GLY A 59 3.96 22.19 4.87
C GLY A 59 2.64 21.95 4.16
N ILE A 60 2.54 20.84 3.42
CA ILE A 60 1.32 20.48 2.69
C ILE A 60 0.40 19.70 3.63
N CYS A 61 -0.83 20.16 3.78
CA CYS A 61 -1.89 19.43 4.46
C CYS A 61 -2.60 18.54 3.43
N VAL A 62 -2.46 17.22 3.57
CA VAL A 62 -3.07 16.25 2.65
C VAL A 62 -4.24 15.57 3.33
N ARG A 63 -5.28 15.25 2.54
CA ARG A 63 -6.49 14.61 3.05
C ARG A 63 -6.13 13.31 3.78
N SER A 64 -6.52 13.22 5.04
CA SER A 64 -6.28 12.08 5.93
C SER A 64 -6.83 10.76 5.37
N SER A 65 -7.85 10.81 4.51
CA SER A 65 -8.43 9.63 3.86
C SER A 65 -7.45 8.88 2.95
N ILE A 66 -6.37 9.53 2.48
CA ILE A 66 -5.31 8.87 1.68
C ILE A 66 -4.41 8.01 2.58
N PHE A 67 -4.32 8.37 3.87
CA PHE A 67 -3.58 7.62 4.90
C PHE A 67 -4.49 6.72 5.75
N ASN A 68 -5.72 6.48 5.31
CA ASN A 68 -6.64 5.58 6.01
C ASN A 68 -6.34 4.09 5.81
N LEU A 69 -5.20 3.75 5.19
CA LEU A 69 -4.55 2.46 5.41
C LEU A 69 -4.04 2.43 6.86
N SER A 70 -4.96 2.26 7.80
CA SER A 70 -4.62 1.84 9.16
C SER A 70 -3.71 0.61 9.01
N GLY A 71 -2.58 0.54 9.73
CA GLY A 71 -1.54 -0.47 9.48
C GLY A 71 -1.99 -1.94 9.47
N THR A 72 -3.23 -2.20 9.90
CA THR A 72 -3.99 -3.45 9.77
C THR A 72 -4.27 -3.85 8.31
N GLU A 73 -4.49 -2.91 7.41
CA GLU A 73 -4.78 -3.20 5.99
C GLU A 73 -3.53 -3.66 5.24
N PHE A 74 -2.37 -3.06 5.55
CA PHE A 74 -1.08 -3.51 5.03
C PHE A 74 -0.72 -4.90 5.54
N THR A 75 -0.97 -5.17 6.83
CA THR A 75 -0.76 -6.52 7.40
C THR A 75 -1.73 -7.54 6.81
N PHE A 76 -2.99 -7.16 6.55
CA PHE A 76 -3.96 -8.02 5.88
C PHE A 76 -3.52 -8.40 4.47
N LEU A 77 -3.07 -7.42 3.66
CA LEU A 77 -2.55 -7.65 2.31
C LEU A 77 -1.31 -8.55 2.33
N ALA A 78 -0.39 -8.34 3.29
CA ALA A 78 0.79 -9.16 3.44
C ALA A 78 0.44 -10.62 3.82
N LEU A 79 -0.46 -10.81 4.80
CA LEU A 79 -0.92 -12.14 5.21
C LEU A 79 -1.67 -12.86 4.09
N PHE A 80 -2.50 -12.14 3.33
CA PHE A 80 -3.18 -12.68 2.16
C PHE A 80 -2.20 -13.12 1.09
N GLY A 81 -1.17 -12.32 0.81
CA GLY A 81 -0.08 -12.67 -0.11
C GLY A 81 0.66 -13.94 0.30
N VAL A 82 0.99 -14.07 1.59
CA VAL A 82 1.62 -15.29 2.13
C VAL A 82 0.70 -16.51 2.00
N ALA A 83 -0.59 -16.38 2.31
CA ALA A 83 -1.54 -17.48 2.14
C ALA A 83 -1.64 -17.95 0.68
N LEU A 84 -1.61 -17.01 -0.27
CA LEU A 84 -1.64 -17.28 -1.71
C LEU A 84 -0.39 -18.04 -2.18
N THR A 85 0.79 -17.66 -1.72
CA THR A 85 2.04 -18.35 -2.10
C THR A 85 2.06 -19.78 -1.55
N PHE A 86 1.62 -19.99 -0.31
CA PHE A 86 1.47 -21.35 0.25
C PHE A 86 0.48 -22.20 -0.55
N ALA A 87 -0.68 -21.64 -0.92
CA ALA A 87 -1.66 -22.36 -1.74
C ALA A 87 -1.08 -22.78 -3.11
N LEU A 88 -0.32 -21.90 -3.76
CA LEU A 88 0.34 -22.19 -5.03
C LEU A 88 1.40 -23.29 -4.89
N ILE A 89 2.19 -23.29 -3.81
CA ILE A 89 3.16 -24.35 -3.53
C ILE A 89 2.44 -25.69 -3.38
N ILE A 90 1.38 -25.76 -2.58
CA ILE A 90 0.60 -27.00 -2.39
C ILE A 90 0.04 -27.51 -3.72
N LEU A 91 -0.57 -26.62 -4.52
CA LEU A 91 -1.09 -26.97 -5.85
C LEU A 91 0.00 -27.50 -6.78
N SER A 92 1.18 -26.87 -6.78
CA SER A 92 2.31 -27.32 -7.62
C SER A 92 2.80 -28.72 -7.26
N VAL A 93 2.91 -29.02 -5.96
CA VAL A 93 3.33 -30.34 -5.46
C VAL A 93 2.27 -31.39 -5.79
N TRP A 94 0.99 -31.06 -5.58
CA TRP A 94 -0.11 -31.93 -5.90
C TRP A 94 -0.15 -32.25 -7.40
N PHE A 95 0.01 -31.24 -8.26
CA PHE A 95 0.05 -31.40 -9.70
C PHE A 95 1.24 -32.26 -10.16
N ALA A 96 2.43 -32.03 -9.59
CA ALA A 96 3.60 -32.85 -9.88
C ALA A 96 3.42 -34.31 -9.46
N SER A 97 2.84 -34.55 -8.27
CA SER A 97 2.52 -35.89 -7.78
C SER A 97 1.51 -36.60 -8.68
N TRP A 98 0.47 -35.89 -9.10
CA TRP A 98 -0.56 -36.40 -10.00
C TRP A 98 0.01 -36.80 -11.37
N ILE A 99 0.90 -36.00 -11.94
CA ILE A 99 1.61 -36.34 -13.19
C ILE A 99 2.43 -37.61 -13.02
N ARG A 100 3.18 -37.74 -11.91
CA ARG A 100 3.98 -38.94 -11.63
C ARG A 100 3.10 -40.18 -11.49
N GLN A 101 1.98 -40.10 -10.76
CA GLN A 101 1.03 -41.19 -10.63
C GLN A 101 0.46 -41.62 -11.98
N ARG A 102 0.07 -40.67 -12.86
CA ARG A 102 -0.40 -41.00 -14.22
C ARG A 102 0.64 -41.74 -15.04
N ARG A 103 1.92 -41.35 -14.94
CA ARG A 103 3.02 -42.05 -15.64
C ARG A 103 3.25 -43.45 -15.08
N ALA A 104 3.22 -43.60 -13.76
CA ALA A 104 3.38 -44.90 -13.10
C ALA A 104 2.27 -45.88 -13.49
N ILE A 105 1.00 -45.42 -13.50
CA ILE A 105 -0.15 -46.25 -13.89
C ILE A 105 -0.06 -46.71 -15.35
N ARG A 106 0.43 -45.87 -16.26
CA ARG A 106 0.67 -46.27 -17.66
C ARG A 106 1.76 -47.34 -17.76
N ALA A 107 2.88 -47.16 -17.06
CA ALA A 107 3.98 -48.11 -17.05
C ALA A 107 3.60 -49.48 -16.43
N THR A 108 2.77 -49.50 -15.38
CA THR A 108 2.26 -50.76 -14.80
C THR A 108 1.29 -51.46 -15.73
N ARG A 109 0.44 -50.72 -16.47
CA ARG A 109 -0.50 -51.30 -17.44
C ARG A 109 0.22 -51.97 -18.61
N GLU A 110 1.30 -51.36 -19.09
CA GLU A 110 2.14 -51.96 -20.15
C GLU A 110 2.85 -53.24 -19.67
N ARG A 111 3.35 -53.26 -18.44
CA ARG A 111 3.95 -54.47 -17.86
C ARG A 111 2.93 -55.59 -17.66
N ALA A 112 1.73 -55.26 -17.18
CA ALA A 112 0.64 -56.23 -17.03
C ALA A 112 0.21 -56.84 -18.38
N ASN A 113 0.05 -56.01 -19.42
CA ASN A 113 -0.28 -56.50 -20.77
C ASN A 113 0.82 -57.41 -21.35
N ARG A 114 2.11 -57.14 -21.08
CA ARG A 114 3.21 -58.02 -21.53
C ARG A 114 3.23 -59.36 -20.79
N MET A 115 2.87 -59.39 -19.50
CA MET A 115 2.77 -60.65 -18.75
C MET A 115 1.57 -61.47 -19.21
N ALA A 116 0.40 -60.83 -19.40
CA ALA A 116 -0.81 -61.48 -19.88
C ALA A 116 -0.64 -62.06 -21.30
N ASN A 117 0.07 -61.35 -22.19
CA ASN A 117 0.33 -61.87 -23.53
C ASN A 117 1.28 -63.07 -23.50
N LYS A 118 2.28 -63.10 -22.61
CA LYS A 118 3.18 -64.26 -22.48
C LYS A 118 2.48 -65.52 -21.97
N THR A 119 1.51 -65.38 -21.06
CA THR A 119 0.75 -66.53 -20.55
C THR A 119 -0.18 -67.15 -21.61
N LEU A 120 -0.61 -66.39 -22.61
CA LEU A 120 -1.54 -66.85 -23.64
C LEU A 120 -0.86 -67.68 -24.76
N TYR A 121 0.46 -67.57 -24.90
CA TYR A 121 1.26 -68.37 -25.85
C TYR A 121 1.85 -69.65 -25.23
N ILE A 122 1.61 -69.91 -23.94
CA ILE A 122 2.16 -71.07 -23.22
C ILE A 122 1.08 -72.17 -23.01
N THR A 123 -0.19 -71.88 -23.30
CA THR A 123 -1.29 -72.85 -23.40
C THR A 123 -1.56 -73.23 -24.84
#